data_AF-A0A5E7NIC7-F1
#
_entry.id   AF-A0A5E7NIC7-F1
#
_cell.length_a   1.000
_cell.length_b   1.000
_cell.length_c   1.000
_cell.angle_alpha   90.00
_cell.angle_beta   90.00
_cell.angle_gamma   90.00
#
_symmetry.space_group_name_H-M   'P 1'
#
loop_
_entity.id
_entity.type
_entity.pdbx_description
1 polymer ?
#
loop_
_entity_poly.entity_id
_entity_poly.type
_entity_poly.pdbx_seq_one_letter_code
_entity_poly.pdbx_strand_id
1 'polypeptide(L)'
;MLIGVASQAPIAKGQERLINAEALHPPHAPQMFGGEAIQGSPTTAGLDKPDDVAKSIALGKNAATFLWIRMPVEYDAPNTTQQEALARFNGLSEDPEDHTRAVRKGAARTRTSSFHEREETPREARARMEHDQREWGANSYHSAILRSPENQRWVTAMDIAIGQAHCLDDPRMREVLVAIADWKMDEEQFLNTKGLSGWSRLSAEGQALVTASYLYYQEGEFPPSDFVSLTPPSLLAGVDKKGGA
;
A
#
# COMPACT_ATOMS: atom_id res chain seq x y z
N MET A 1 -7.14 24.22 -18.74
CA MET A 1 -7.60 25.36 -17.90
C MET A 1 -6.86 25.29 -16.58
N LEU A 2 -6.50 26.45 -16.02
CA LEU A 2 -5.51 26.65 -14.96
C LEU A 2 -5.70 25.72 -13.73
N ILE A 3 -4.73 24.85 -13.48
CA ILE A 3 -4.54 24.18 -12.18
C ILE A 3 -3.16 24.62 -11.70
N GLY A 4 -3.06 25.30 -10.55
CA GLY A 4 -1.78 25.63 -9.96
C GLY A 4 -1.59 27.07 -9.45
N VAL A 5 -2.66 27.80 -9.12
CA VAL A 5 -2.52 29.08 -8.40
C VAL A 5 -3.36 29.05 -7.12
N ALA A 6 -3.05 28.12 -6.22
CA ALA A 6 -3.56 28.15 -4.85
C ALA A 6 -2.37 28.08 -3.89
N SER A 7 -1.93 29.28 -3.47
CA SER A 7 -1.10 29.56 -2.30
C SER A 7 0.22 28.79 -2.13
N GLN A 8 1.30 29.33 -2.68
CA GLN A 8 2.67 29.13 -2.17
C GLN A 8 2.97 30.08 -1.00
N ALA A 9 1.98 30.56 -0.25
CA ALA A 9 2.25 31.44 0.88
C ALA A 9 2.84 30.59 2.04
N PRO A 10 4.01 30.95 2.58
CA PRO A 10 4.50 30.33 3.82
C PRO A 10 3.50 30.60 4.95
N ILE A 11 3.32 29.62 5.83
CA ILE A 11 2.52 29.80 7.06
C ILE A 11 3.16 30.93 7.86
N ALA A 12 2.37 31.92 8.25
CA ALA A 12 2.87 33.09 8.96
C ALA A 12 3.43 32.67 10.34
N LYS A 13 4.60 33.21 10.69
CA LYS A 13 5.27 32.94 11.97
C LYS A 13 4.34 33.40 13.11
N GLY A 14 3.95 32.47 14.00
CA GLY A 14 3.04 32.76 15.14
C GLY A 14 1.61 32.25 14.98
N GLN A 15 1.28 31.55 13.89
CA GLN A 15 0.01 30.86 13.76
C GLN A 15 0.09 29.49 14.46
N GLU A 16 -0.50 29.36 15.65
CA GLU A 16 -0.70 28.07 16.30
C GLU A 16 -1.68 27.22 15.48
N ARG A 17 -1.30 25.98 15.16
CA ARG A 17 -2.22 24.94 14.72
C ARG A 17 -2.22 23.87 15.79
N LEU A 18 -3.36 23.68 16.44
CA LEU A 18 -3.53 22.62 17.42
C LEU A 18 -3.71 21.30 16.66
N ILE A 19 -2.92 20.29 17.00
CA ILE A 19 -2.98 18.96 16.38
C ILE A 19 -3.99 18.12 17.15
N ASN A 20 -5.27 18.50 17.05
CA ASN A 20 -6.41 17.89 17.74
C ASN A 20 -7.44 17.33 16.74
N ALA A 21 -7.03 17.04 15.51
CA ALA A 21 -7.94 16.75 14.40
C ALA A 21 -8.91 17.91 14.09
N GLU A 22 -8.52 19.16 14.38
CA GLU A 22 -9.24 20.35 13.92
C GLU A 22 -9.49 20.28 12.41
N ALA A 23 -10.71 20.66 12.03
CA ALA A 23 -11.10 20.68 10.63
C ALA A 23 -10.14 21.56 9.83
N LEU A 24 -9.74 21.08 8.65
CA LEU A 24 -8.95 21.89 7.72
C LEU A 24 -9.73 23.17 7.37
N HIS A 25 -9.05 24.31 7.43
CA HIS A 25 -9.60 25.60 7.03
C HIS A 25 -8.76 26.20 5.88
N PRO A 26 -9.29 26.24 4.64
CA PRO A 26 -10.62 25.75 4.23
C PRO A 26 -10.73 24.21 4.24
N PRO A 27 -11.95 23.64 4.30
CA PRO A 27 -12.15 22.20 4.22
C PRO A 27 -11.54 21.62 2.94
N HIS A 28 -10.75 20.56 3.06
CA HIS A 28 -10.22 19.81 1.93
C HIS A 28 -11.01 18.52 1.78
N ALA A 29 -11.71 18.38 0.64
CA ALA A 29 -12.32 17.11 0.29
C ALA A 29 -11.24 16.15 -0.25
N PRO A 30 -11.13 14.91 0.26
CA PRO A 30 -10.14 13.97 -0.23
C PRO A 30 -10.36 13.67 -1.71
N GLN A 31 -9.29 13.68 -2.48
CA GLN A 31 -9.33 13.28 -3.88
C GLN A 31 -9.37 11.75 -3.97
N MET A 32 -10.53 11.22 -4.34
CA MET A 32 -10.82 9.78 -4.36
C MET A 32 -10.36 9.07 -5.65
N PHE A 33 -9.86 9.82 -6.62
CA PHE A 33 -9.46 9.34 -7.96
C PHE A 33 -7.96 9.58 -8.24
N GLY A 34 -7.17 9.79 -7.19
CA GLY A 34 -5.74 10.10 -7.32
C GLY A 34 -4.94 8.95 -7.93
N GLY A 35 -4.22 9.23 -9.02
CA GLY A 35 -3.29 8.27 -9.63
C GLY A 35 -3.91 7.26 -10.59
N GLU A 36 -5.20 7.38 -10.91
CA GLU A 36 -5.86 6.54 -11.91
C GLU A 36 -5.31 6.83 -13.31
N ALA A 37 -5.10 5.77 -14.11
CA ALA A 37 -4.72 5.90 -15.52
C ALA A 37 -5.93 6.25 -16.40
N ILE A 38 -7.10 5.70 -16.07
CA ILE A 38 -8.40 6.14 -16.58
C ILE A 38 -9.21 6.59 -15.39
N GLN A 39 -9.51 7.88 -15.35
CA GLN A 39 -10.24 8.47 -14.24
C GLN A 39 -11.68 7.91 -14.17
N GLY A 40 -12.07 7.49 -12.98
CA GLY A 40 -13.42 7.05 -12.67
C GLY A 40 -14.39 8.20 -12.43
N SER A 41 -15.55 7.83 -11.91
CA SER A 41 -16.60 8.73 -11.45
C SER A 41 -17.05 8.33 -10.03
N PRO A 42 -17.84 9.15 -9.33
CA PRO A 42 -18.39 8.78 -8.03
C PRO A 42 -19.18 7.47 -8.00
N THR A 43 -19.65 6.99 -9.16
CA THR A 43 -20.43 5.75 -9.29
C THR A 43 -19.71 4.66 -10.08
N THR A 44 -18.49 4.91 -10.57
CA THR A 44 -17.74 3.97 -11.42
C THR A 44 -16.27 4.06 -11.09
N ALA A 45 -15.67 2.96 -10.61
CA ALA A 45 -14.23 2.95 -10.32
C ALA A 45 -13.42 3.23 -11.61
N GLY A 46 -12.36 4.03 -11.49
CA GLY A 46 -11.39 4.19 -12.55
C GLY A 46 -10.49 2.97 -12.69
N LEU A 47 -9.57 3.01 -13.64
CA LEU A 47 -8.59 1.96 -13.87
C LEU A 47 -7.19 2.43 -13.51
N ASP A 48 -6.52 1.62 -12.71
CA ASP A 48 -5.14 1.78 -12.31
C ASP A 48 -4.24 0.93 -13.21
N LYS A 49 -3.20 1.58 -13.73
CA LYS A 49 -2.06 0.86 -14.30
C LYS A 49 -1.34 0.10 -13.19
N PRO A 50 -0.91 -1.14 -13.44
CA PRO A 50 -0.08 -1.87 -12.48
C PRO A 50 1.26 -1.13 -12.31
N ASP A 51 1.67 -0.88 -11.06
CA ASP A 51 3.02 -0.42 -10.76
C ASP A 51 4.04 -1.56 -10.89
N ASP A 52 5.34 -1.27 -10.76
CA ASP A 52 6.38 -2.26 -10.97
C ASP A 52 6.34 -3.43 -9.98
N VAL A 53 5.83 -3.19 -8.76
CA VAL A 53 5.63 -4.23 -7.75
C VAL A 53 4.45 -5.11 -8.16
N ALA A 54 3.33 -4.52 -8.55
CA ALA A 54 2.15 -5.23 -9.04
C ALA A 54 2.46 -6.07 -10.29
N LYS A 55 3.25 -5.52 -11.24
CA LYS A 55 3.76 -6.26 -12.40
C LYS A 55 4.59 -7.46 -11.96
N SER A 56 5.52 -7.28 -11.03
CA SER A 56 6.38 -8.37 -10.54
C SER A 56 5.58 -9.45 -9.81
N ILE A 57 4.60 -9.06 -8.99
CA ILE A 57 3.69 -9.99 -8.32
C ILE A 57 2.85 -10.77 -9.34
N ALA A 58 2.36 -10.10 -10.38
CA ALA A 58 1.57 -10.75 -11.43
C ALA A 58 2.38 -11.83 -12.16
N LEU A 59 3.63 -11.52 -12.52
CA LEU A 59 4.53 -12.47 -13.19
C LEU A 59 5.00 -13.61 -12.29
N GLY A 60 5.07 -13.40 -10.97
CA GLY A 60 5.47 -14.43 -10.00
C GLY A 60 4.37 -15.45 -9.68
N LYS A 61 3.13 -15.24 -10.12
CA LYS A 61 2.02 -16.18 -9.87
C LYS A 61 2.08 -17.38 -10.81
N ASN A 62 1.75 -18.57 -10.31
CA ASN A 62 1.62 -19.78 -11.15
C ASN A 62 0.56 -19.63 -12.26
N ALA A 63 -0.43 -18.75 -12.07
CA ALA A 63 -1.48 -18.46 -13.04
C ALA A 63 -1.12 -17.31 -14.01
N ALA A 64 0.11 -16.80 -13.99
CA ALA A 64 0.56 -15.77 -14.91
C ALA A 64 0.43 -16.26 -16.36
N THR A 65 -0.23 -15.44 -17.19
CA THR A 65 -0.41 -15.74 -18.62
C THR A 65 0.58 -14.95 -19.44
N PHE A 66 1.32 -15.65 -20.29
CA PHE A 66 2.30 -15.09 -21.19
C PHE A 66 1.85 -15.26 -22.64
N LEU A 67 2.08 -14.23 -23.47
CA LEU A 67 1.80 -14.32 -24.89
C LEU A 67 2.82 -15.22 -25.61
N TRP A 68 2.37 -15.88 -26.69
CA TRP A 68 3.25 -16.64 -27.56
C TRP A 68 3.62 -15.78 -28.78
N ILE A 69 4.92 -15.54 -28.94
CA ILE A 69 5.50 -14.69 -29.99
C ILE A 69 6.16 -15.60 -31.02
N ARG A 70 5.79 -15.43 -32.29
CA ARG A 70 6.42 -16.16 -33.39
C ARG A 70 7.90 -15.78 -33.49
N MET A 71 8.76 -16.79 -33.49
CA MET A 71 10.19 -16.61 -33.65
C MET A 71 10.54 -16.29 -35.11
N PRO A 72 11.68 -15.61 -35.35
CA PRO A 72 12.20 -15.39 -36.69
C PRO A 72 12.41 -16.69 -37.47
N VAL A 73 12.34 -16.63 -38.81
CA VAL A 73 12.38 -17.81 -39.68
C VAL A 73 13.69 -18.60 -39.59
N GLU A 74 14.77 -17.98 -39.09
CA GLU A 74 16.07 -18.63 -38.87
C GLU A 74 16.03 -19.67 -37.74
N TYR A 75 14.96 -19.69 -36.94
CA TYR A 75 14.68 -20.71 -35.93
C TYR A 75 13.86 -21.88 -36.51
N ASP A 76 13.33 -21.76 -37.72
CA ASP A 76 12.51 -22.77 -38.39
C ASP A 76 13.34 -23.73 -39.27
N ALA A 77 14.67 -23.69 -39.13
CA ALA A 77 15.57 -24.54 -39.90
C ALA A 77 15.25 -26.04 -39.66
N PRO A 78 15.36 -26.89 -40.70
CA PRO A 78 15.05 -28.31 -40.60
C PRO A 78 15.89 -28.95 -39.49
N ASN A 79 15.20 -29.70 -38.61
CA ASN A 79 15.73 -30.38 -37.42
C ASN A 79 16.01 -29.49 -36.19
N THR A 80 15.75 -28.18 -36.21
CA THR A 80 15.85 -27.38 -34.99
C THR A 80 14.82 -27.87 -33.96
N THR A 81 15.33 -28.24 -32.79
CA THR A 81 14.52 -28.65 -31.64
C THR A 81 14.08 -27.42 -30.83
N GLN A 82 13.02 -27.58 -30.03
CA GLN A 82 12.56 -26.51 -29.13
C GLN A 82 13.65 -26.13 -28.11
N GLN A 83 14.44 -27.09 -27.64
CA GLN A 83 15.51 -26.87 -26.69
C GLN A 83 16.68 -26.09 -27.30
N GLU A 84 17.06 -26.40 -28.54
CA GLU A 84 18.08 -25.63 -29.27
C GLU A 84 17.60 -24.21 -29.56
N ALA A 85 16.34 -24.05 -29.98
CA ALA A 85 15.76 -22.72 -30.21
C ALA A 85 15.72 -21.89 -28.91
N LEU A 86 15.35 -22.50 -27.80
CA LEU A 86 15.34 -21.88 -26.47
C LEU A 86 16.75 -21.45 -26.04
N ALA A 87 17.72 -22.36 -26.11
CA ALA A 87 19.10 -22.09 -25.72
C ALA A 87 19.72 -20.99 -26.61
N ARG A 88 19.45 -21.03 -27.91
CA ARG A 88 19.90 -20.01 -28.86
C ARG A 88 19.31 -18.63 -28.55
N PHE A 89 18.02 -18.55 -28.24
CA PHE A 89 17.36 -17.28 -27.92
C PHE A 89 17.86 -16.71 -26.59
N ASN A 90 17.89 -17.52 -25.53
CA ASN A 90 18.37 -17.08 -24.22
C ASN A 90 19.87 -16.78 -24.21
N GLY A 91 20.64 -17.34 -25.15
CA GLY A 91 22.05 -17.00 -25.36
C GLY A 91 22.30 -15.62 -26.02
N LEU A 92 21.25 -14.90 -26.44
CA LEU A 92 21.39 -13.55 -27.03
C LEU A 92 21.60 -12.46 -25.96
N SER A 93 21.24 -12.70 -24.71
CA SER A 93 21.37 -11.75 -23.60
C SER A 93 21.81 -12.47 -22.33
N GLU A 94 22.67 -11.84 -21.53
CA GLU A 94 23.00 -12.32 -20.19
C GLU A 94 21.94 -11.95 -19.15
N ASP A 95 21.04 -11.00 -19.47
CA ASP A 95 19.99 -10.54 -18.58
C ASP A 95 18.82 -11.55 -18.54
N PRO A 96 18.50 -12.14 -17.37
CA PRO A 96 17.36 -13.06 -17.22
C PRO A 96 16.01 -12.44 -17.59
N GLU A 97 15.89 -11.11 -17.56
CA GLU A 97 14.67 -10.40 -17.94
C GLU A 97 14.38 -10.47 -19.45
N ASP A 98 15.39 -10.81 -20.25
CA ASP A 98 15.28 -11.02 -21.70
C ASP A 98 15.22 -12.51 -22.08
N HIS A 99 15.19 -13.40 -21.09
CA HIS A 99 15.07 -14.84 -21.32
C HIS A 99 13.60 -15.23 -21.48
N THR A 100 13.35 -16.21 -22.35
CA THR A 100 12.06 -16.90 -22.43
C THR A 100 12.12 -18.20 -21.67
N ARG A 101 11.01 -18.61 -21.05
CA ARG A 101 10.91 -19.87 -20.31
C ARG A 101 10.68 -21.06 -21.23
N ALA A 102 9.91 -20.87 -22.29
CA ALA A 102 9.42 -21.96 -23.12
C ALA A 102 9.37 -21.60 -24.61
N VAL A 103 9.63 -22.62 -25.44
CA VAL A 103 9.45 -22.58 -26.89
C VAL A 103 8.54 -23.73 -27.28
N ARG A 104 7.56 -23.47 -28.14
CA ARG A 104 6.65 -24.47 -28.73
C ARG A 104 6.69 -24.42 -30.25
N LYS A 105 6.20 -25.48 -30.89
CA LYS A 105 5.98 -25.49 -32.34
C LYS A 105 4.53 -25.13 -32.63
N GLY A 106 4.33 -24.06 -33.40
CA GLY A 106 3.03 -23.69 -33.96
C GLY A 106 2.68 -24.57 -35.16
N ALA A 107 1.38 -24.84 -35.34
CA ALA A 107 0.90 -25.52 -36.53
C ALA A 107 1.01 -24.58 -37.74
N ALA A 108 1.77 -24.96 -38.76
CA ALA A 108 1.79 -24.18 -39.99
C ALA A 108 0.56 -24.46 -40.86
N ARG A 109 0.36 -23.60 -41.87
CA ARG A 109 -0.73 -23.75 -42.85
C ARG A 109 -0.65 -25.05 -43.68
N THR A 110 0.48 -25.74 -43.68
CA THR A 110 0.68 -27.00 -44.41
C THR A 110 1.19 -28.11 -43.48
N ARG A 111 0.85 -29.36 -43.81
CA ARG A 111 1.20 -30.57 -43.03
C ARG A 111 2.71 -30.82 -42.85
N THR A 112 3.56 -30.09 -43.58
CA THR A 112 5.02 -30.30 -43.67
C THR A 112 5.84 -29.10 -43.19
N SER A 113 5.21 -28.03 -42.73
CA SER A 113 5.93 -26.90 -42.12
C SER A 113 5.52 -26.74 -40.66
N SER A 114 6.46 -26.29 -39.83
CA SER A 114 6.24 -25.89 -38.45
C SER A 114 7.06 -24.63 -38.21
N PHE A 115 6.52 -23.70 -37.43
CA PHE A 115 7.29 -22.55 -36.97
C PHE A 115 7.44 -22.58 -35.46
N HIS A 116 8.50 -21.98 -34.94
CA HIS A 116 8.69 -21.85 -33.49
C HIS A 116 7.97 -20.61 -32.96
N GLU A 117 7.35 -20.76 -31.81
CA GLU A 117 6.85 -19.67 -30.99
C GLU A 117 7.52 -19.74 -29.64
N ARG A 118 7.88 -18.59 -29.07
CA ARG A 118 8.39 -18.49 -27.71
C ARG A 118 7.39 -17.80 -26.81
N GLU A 119 7.45 -18.09 -25.53
CA GLU A 119 6.79 -17.30 -24.50
C GLU A 119 7.39 -15.88 -24.49
N GLU A 120 6.58 -14.85 -24.22
CA GLU A 120 7.09 -13.50 -24.00
C GLU A 120 8.09 -13.49 -22.83
N THR A 121 9.09 -12.63 -22.92
CA THR A 121 10.08 -12.43 -21.84
C THR A 121 9.45 -11.65 -20.69
N PRO A 122 10.00 -11.72 -19.46
CA PRO A 122 9.54 -10.88 -18.36
C PRO A 122 9.52 -9.39 -18.69
N ARG A 123 10.51 -8.89 -19.44
CA ARG A 123 10.55 -7.49 -19.88
C ARG A 123 9.41 -7.16 -20.85
N GLU A 124 9.17 -8.01 -21.84
CA GLU A 124 8.07 -7.84 -22.80
C GLU A 124 6.70 -7.90 -22.11
N ALA A 125 6.52 -8.81 -21.15
CA ALA A 125 5.30 -8.91 -20.36
C ALA A 125 5.04 -7.62 -19.57
N ARG A 126 6.06 -7.08 -18.88
CA ARG A 126 5.94 -5.80 -18.14
C ARG A 126 5.60 -4.64 -19.06
N ALA A 127 6.23 -4.58 -20.24
CA ALA A 127 5.96 -3.55 -21.24
C ALA A 127 4.53 -3.67 -21.80
N ARG A 128 4.02 -4.89 -22.00
CA ARG A 128 2.63 -5.14 -22.39
C ARG A 128 1.65 -4.68 -21.32
N MET A 129 1.86 -5.08 -20.06
CA MET A 129 0.97 -4.72 -18.94
C MET A 129 0.83 -3.20 -18.73
N GLU A 130 1.85 -2.42 -19.11
CA GLU A 130 1.79 -0.95 -19.07
C GLU A 130 0.72 -0.36 -20.01
N HIS A 131 0.40 -1.06 -21.10
CA HIS A 131 -0.49 -0.56 -22.16
C HIS A 131 -1.76 -1.40 -22.36
N ASP A 132 -1.78 -2.65 -21.89
CA ASP A 132 -2.94 -3.53 -22.00
C ASP A 132 -3.96 -3.23 -20.89
N GLN A 133 -5.03 -2.51 -21.24
CA GLN A 133 -6.09 -2.14 -20.30
C GLN A 133 -6.78 -3.34 -19.64
N ARG A 134 -6.69 -4.55 -20.23
CA ARG A 134 -7.24 -5.77 -19.63
C ARG A 134 -6.50 -6.20 -18.38
N GLU A 135 -5.25 -5.77 -18.23
CA GLU A 135 -4.39 -6.03 -17.07
C GLU A 135 -4.52 -4.94 -16.00
N TRP A 136 -5.32 -3.89 -16.25
CA TRP A 136 -5.49 -2.77 -15.33
C TRP A 136 -6.57 -3.08 -14.29
N GLY A 137 -6.26 -2.78 -13.03
CA GLY A 137 -7.16 -3.04 -11.91
C GLY A 137 -8.14 -1.91 -11.70
N ALA A 138 -9.34 -2.21 -11.22
CA ALA A 138 -10.24 -1.17 -10.70
C ALA A 138 -9.60 -0.52 -9.47
N ASN A 139 -9.63 0.81 -9.41
CA ASN A 139 -9.11 1.53 -8.26
C ASN A 139 -9.91 1.17 -7.00
N SER A 140 -9.19 0.89 -5.91
CA SER A 140 -9.78 0.46 -4.63
C SER A 140 -10.28 1.63 -3.76
N TYR A 141 -10.19 2.88 -4.21
CA TYR A 141 -10.38 4.13 -3.44
C TYR A 141 -9.39 4.31 -2.27
N HIS A 142 -9.06 3.24 -1.55
CA HIS A 142 -8.09 3.22 -0.46
C HIS A 142 -6.67 3.54 -0.97
N SER A 143 -6.29 2.95 -2.12
CA SER A 143 -5.05 3.28 -2.83
C SER A 143 -5.05 4.71 -3.39
N ALA A 144 -6.21 5.20 -3.83
CA ALA A 144 -6.36 6.53 -4.41
C ALA A 144 -6.05 7.64 -3.40
N ILE A 145 -6.43 7.42 -2.14
CA ILE A 145 -6.13 8.35 -1.05
C ILE A 145 -4.62 8.54 -0.94
N LEU A 146 -3.86 7.44 -0.99
CA LEU A 146 -2.41 7.48 -0.85
C LEU A 146 -1.69 8.04 -2.09
N ARG A 147 -2.23 7.82 -3.29
CA ARG A 147 -1.60 8.24 -4.55
C ARG A 147 -1.83 9.70 -4.92
N SER A 148 -2.72 10.41 -4.23
CA SER A 148 -2.97 11.84 -4.46
C SER A 148 -1.95 12.69 -3.71
N PRO A 149 -1.09 13.48 -4.40
CA PRO A 149 -0.15 14.38 -3.73
C PRO A 149 -0.85 15.42 -2.85
N GLU A 150 -2.04 15.86 -3.23
CA GLU A 150 -2.84 16.79 -2.43
C GLU A 150 -3.35 16.11 -1.16
N ASN A 151 -3.86 14.87 -1.24
CA ASN A 151 -4.27 14.15 -0.02
C ASN A 151 -3.09 13.97 0.92
N GLN A 152 -1.91 13.63 0.40
CA GLN A 152 -0.68 13.55 1.19
C GLN A 152 -0.33 14.89 1.86
N ARG A 153 -0.45 15.99 1.12
CA ARG A 153 -0.15 17.34 1.61
C ARG A 153 -1.12 17.83 2.70
N TRP A 154 -2.38 17.41 2.66
CA TRP A 154 -3.41 17.85 3.60
C TRP A 154 -3.66 16.88 4.76
N VAL A 155 -3.54 15.57 4.51
CA VAL A 155 -3.88 14.50 5.45
C VAL A 155 -2.63 13.84 6.02
N THR A 156 -1.64 13.50 5.19
CA THR A 156 -0.43 12.81 5.67
C THR A 156 0.61 13.78 6.24
N ALA A 157 0.57 15.05 5.84
CA ALA A 157 1.23 16.12 6.57
C ALA A 157 0.68 16.26 8.00
N MET A 158 -0.54 15.80 8.29
CA MET A 158 -1.04 15.70 9.66
C MET A 158 -0.27 14.63 10.44
N ASP A 159 0.08 13.48 9.82
CA ASP A 159 0.88 12.41 10.47
C ASP A 159 2.37 12.76 10.59
N ILE A 160 2.97 13.44 9.60
CA ILE A 160 4.34 13.98 9.74
C ILE A 160 4.37 15.14 10.75
N ALA A 161 3.24 15.85 10.93
CA ALA A 161 3.07 16.85 11.98
C ALA A 161 2.70 16.25 13.35
N ILE A 162 2.11 15.04 13.42
CA ILE A 162 2.05 14.22 14.64
C ILE A 162 3.48 13.82 14.97
N GLY A 163 4.16 14.76 15.61
CA GLY A 163 5.56 14.70 15.91
C GLY A 163 6.45 15.01 14.72
N GLN A 164 6.88 16.27 14.65
CA GLN A 164 8.32 16.56 14.56
C GLN A 164 9.12 15.93 15.73
N ALA A 165 8.63 14.82 16.32
CA ALA A 165 9.17 14.07 17.41
C ALA A 165 9.83 14.90 18.50
N HIS A 166 9.39 16.13 18.78
CA HIS A 166 9.97 16.95 19.86
C HIS A 166 9.83 16.22 21.22
N CYS A 167 8.80 15.38 21.36
CA CYS A 167 8.66 14.47 22.51
C CYS A 167 9.67 13.31 22.51
N LEU A 168 10.23 12.92 21.36
CA LEU A 168 11.35 11.98 21.23
C LEU A 168 12.72 12.69 21.25
N ASP A 169 12.79 14.01 21.01
CA ASP A 169 14.02 14.80 21.14
C ASP A 169 14.47 14.90 22.61
N ASP A 170 13.53 14.80 23.55
CA ASP A 170 13.84 14.57 24.97
C ASP A 170 14.08 13.07 25.21
N PRO A 171 15.33 12.65 25.45
CA PRO A 171 15.66 11.22 25.56
C PRO A 171 14.88 10.49 26.66
N ARG A 172 14.52 11.20 27.73
CA ARG A 172 13.81 10.64 28.88
C ARG A 172 12.34 10.37 28.56
N MET A 173 11.70 11.26 27.78
CA MET A 173 10.33 11.04 27.30
C MET A 173 10.29 10.01 26.19
N ARG A 174 11.28 10.03 25.28
CA ARG A 174 11.42 9.03 24.22
C ARG A 174 11.41 7.61 24.76
N GLU A 175 12.25 7.32 25.75
CA GLU A 175 12.37 5.98 26.33
C GLU A 175 11.03 5.47 26.86
N VAL A 176 10.27 6.32 27.53
CA VAL A 176 8.95 5.97 28.06
C VAL A 176 7.92 5.79 26.94
N LEU A 177 7.87 6.72 25.98
CA LEU A 177 6.92 6.65 24.87
C LEU A 177 7.17 5.41 23.99
N VAL A 178 8.42 5.05 23.78
CA VAL A 178 8.81 3.83 23.07
C VAL A 178 8.43 2.59 23.87
N ALA A 179 8.67 2.59 25.19
CA ALA A 179 8.28 1.47 26.04
C ALA A 179 6.76 1.26 26.01
N ILE A 180 5.94 2.29 26.24
CA ILE A 180 4.46 2.18 26.24
C ILE A 180 3.85 1.86 24.87
N ALA A 181 4.56 2.13 23.78
CA ALA A 181 4.08 1.81 22.44
C ALA A 181 3.90 0.29 22.25
N ASP A 182 4.72 -0.50 22.93
CA ASP A 182 4.47 -1.93 23.10
C ASP A 182 3.51 -2.15 24.28
N TRP A 183 2.23 -1.92 24.03
CA TRP A 183 1.18 -2.01 25.05
C TRP A 183 1.00 -3.44 25.62
N LYS A 184 1.58 -4.47 24.99
CA LYS A 184 1.49 -5.88 25.38
C LYS A 184 2.57 -6.27 26.38
N MET A 185 2.67 -5.51 27.46
CA MET A 185 3.71 -5.70 28.46
C MET A 185 3.41 -6.90 29.36
N ASP A 186 4.45 -7.68 29.70
CA ASP A 186 4.48 -8.51 30.89
C ASP A 186 4.84 -7.70 32.16
N GLU A 187 4.74 -8.33 33.32
CA GLU A 187 4.97 -7.67 34.61
C GLU A 187 6.37 -7.07 34.69
N GLU A 188 7.38 -7.77 34.16
CA GLU A 188 8.76 -7.30 34.15
C GLU A 188 8.92 -6.06 33.26
N GLN A 189 8.39 -6.11 32.04
CA GLN A 189 8.39 -5.00 31.09
C GLN A 189 7.66 -3.77 31.65
N PHE A 190 6.53 -3.98 32.34
CA PHE A 190 5.77 -2.89 32.94
C PHE A 190 6.51 -2.24 34.12
N LEU A 191 7.11 -3.03 35.00
CA LEU A 191 7.93 -2.51 36.10
C LEU A 191 9.15 -1.74 35.59
N ASN A 192 9.82 -2.26 34.54
CA ASN A 192 10.91 -1.57 33.87
C ASN A 192 10.44 -0.24 33.27
N THR A 193 9.27 -0.21 32.64
CA THR A 193 8.68 1.01 32.07
C THR A 193 8.36 2.05 33.14
N LYS A 194 7.82 1.63 34.29
CA LYS A 194 7.57 2.51 35.45
C LYS A 194 8.87 3.08 36.06
N GLY A 195 9.96 2.32 35.99
CA GLY A 195 11.28 2.73 36.48
C GLY A 195 11.96 3.79 35.60
N LEU A 196 11.47 4.05 34.38
CA LEU A 196 12.05 5.03 33.49
C LEU A 196 11.86 6.46 34.00
N SER A 197 12.91 7.28 33.87
CA SER A 197 12.92 8.65 34.40
C SER A 197 11.82 9.56 33.84
N GLY A 198 11.36 9.30 32.61
CA GLY A 198 10.25 10.04 31.99
C GLY A 198 8.86 9.67 32.54
N TRP A 199 8.71 8.55 33.26
CA TRP A 199 7.39 8.04 33.68
C TRP A 199 6.67 9.06 34.55
N SER A 200 7.40 9.66 35.49
CA SER A 200 6.92 10.71 36.39
C SER A 200 6.40 11.98 35.69
N ARG A 201 6.75 12.17 34.41
CA ARG A 201 6.32 13.33 33.60
C ARG A 201 5.04 13.07 32.82
N LEU A 202 4.59 11.81 32.75
CA LEU A 202 3.24 11.50 32.29
C LEU A 202 2.23 12.06 33.29
N SER A 203 1.08 12.54 32.81
CA SER A 203 -0.01 12.95 33.70
C SER A 203 -0.52 11.76 34.52
N ALA A 204 -1.23 12.02 35.62
CA ALA A 204 -1.80 10.96 36.44
C ALA A 204 -2.75 10.07 35.61
N GLU A 205 -3.53 10.68 34.72
CA GLU A 205 -4.43 9.99 33.80
C GLU A 205 -3.66 9.14 32.79
N GLY A 206 -2.54 9.65 32.25
CA GLY A 206 -1.68 8.90 31.33
C GLY A 206 -1.03 7.68 31.98
N GLN A 207 -0.51 7.83 33.21
CA GLN A 207 0.05 6.72 33.98
C GLN A 207 -1.02 5.66 34.30
N ALA A 208 -2.24 6.11 34.65
CA ALA A 208 -3.34 5.22 34.95
C ALA A 208 -3.85 4.47 33.71
N LEU A 209 -3.92 5.14 32.55
CA LEU A 209 -4.31 4.51 31.29
C LEU A 209 -3.31 3.44 30.84
N VAL A 210 -2.01 3.71 30.96
CA VAL A 210 -0.97 2.72 30.64
C VAL A 210 -1.05 1.53 31.60
N THR A 211 -1.28 1.78 32.90
CA THR A 211 -1.48 0.72 33.90
C THR A 211 -2.71 -0.14 33.58
N ALA A 212 -3.84 0.48 33.22
CA ALA A 212 -5.06 -0.23 32.84
C ALA A 212 -4.87 -1.05 31.55
N SER A 213 -4.11 -0.53 30.59
CA SER A 213 -3.80 -1.25 29.34
C SER A 213 -2.94 -2.49 29.60
N TYR A 214 -1.97 -2.39 30.50
CA TYR A 214 -1.16 -3.52 30.97
C TYR A 214 -2.03 -4.59 31.66
N LEU A 215 -2.87 -4.21 32.63
CA LEU A 215 -3.77 -5.14 33.35
C LEU A 215 -4.76 -5.82 32.39
N TYR A 216 -5.28 -5.09 31.42
CA TYR A 216 -6.13 -5.65 30.39
C TYR A 216 -5.43 -6.75 29.59
N TYR A 217 -4.15 -6.55 29.25
CA TYR A 217 -3.40 -7.54 28.48
C TYR A 217 -3.00 -8.76 29.32
N GLN A 218 -2.49 -8.55 30.54
CA GLN A 218 -2.01 -9.64 31.40
C GLN A 218 -3.14 -10.45 32.03
N GLU A 219 -4.16 -9.76 32.54
CA GLU A 219 -5.18 -10.36 33.41
C GLU A 219 -6.57 -10.39 32.75
N GLY A 220 -6.75 -9.71 31.61
CA GLY A 220 -8.05 -9.57 30.96
C GLY A 220 -8.97 -8.55 31.65
N GLU A 221 -8.44 -7.75 32.58
CA GLU A 221 -9.22 -6.75 33.33
C GLU A 221 -9.53 -5.55 32.46
N PHE A 222 -10.81 -5.35 32.12
CA PHE A 222 -11.22 -4.25 31.26
C PHE A 222 -11.01 -2.90 31.97
N PRO A 223 -10.44 -1.88 31.29
CA PRO A 223 -10.24 -0.56 31.89
C PRO A 223 -11.54 0.04 32.42
N PRO A 224 -11.50 0.76 33.57
CA PRO A 224 -12.68 1.44 34.11
C PRO A 224 -13.34 2.39 33.10
N SER A 225 -14.64 2.62 33.27
CA SER A 225 -15.43 3.52 32.39
C SER A 225 -14.90 4.95 32.33
N ASP A 226 -14.16 5.36 33.36
CA ASP A 226 -13.53 6.68 33.46
C ASP A 226 -12.38 6.86 32.45
N PHE A 227 -11.79 5.75 32.00
CA PHE A 227 -10.72 5.75 30.99
C PHE A 227 -11.23 5.38 29.59
N VAL A 228 -12.21 4.48 29.50
CA VAL A 228 -12.76 3.99 28.22
C VAL A 228 -14.27 3.96 28.28
N SER A 229 -14.94 4.66 27.35
CA SER A 229 -16.39 4.62 27.23
C SER A 229 -16.86 3.18 26.98
N LEU A 230 -17.64 2.64 27.93
CA LEU A 230 -18.33 1.36 27.76
C LEU A 230 -19.57 1.48 26.87
N THR A 231 -20.00 2.71 26.58
CA THR A 231 -21.08 2.96 25.63
C THR A 231 -20.52 2.90 24.21
N PRO A 232 -21.04 2.03 23.33
CA PRO A 232 -20.66 2.00 21.93
C PRO A 232 -20.88 3.37 21.27
N PRO A 233 -20.00 3.78 20.33
CA PRO A 233 -20.21 5.00 19.56
C PRO A 233 -21.59 5.04 18.92
N SER A 234 -22.20 6.22 18.83
CA SER A 234 -23.55 6.41 18.27
C SER A 234 -23.71 5.89 16.84
N LEU A 235 -22.61 5.83 16.08
CA LEU A 235 -22.51 5.19 14.76
C LEU A 235 -22.89 3.69 14.75
N LEU A 236 -22.75 3.00 15.88
CA LEU A 236 -23.16 1.60 16.06
C LEU A 236 -24.53 1.46 16.75
N ALA A 237 -25.05 2.54 17.34
CA ALA A 237 -26.25 2.54 18.17
C ALA A 237 -27.56 2.80 17.39
N GLY A 238 -27.51 2.96 16.06
CA GLY A 238 -28.68 2.93 15.17
C GLY A 238 -28.36 2.02 13.98
N VAL A 239 -29.10 0.96 13.71
CA VAL A 239 -30.55 0.90 13.53
C VAL A 239 -31.06 -0.41 14.12
N ASP A 240 -31.96 -0.34 15.11
CA ASP A 240 -32.88 -1.45 15.36
C ASP A 240 -33.64 -1.70 14.06
N LYS A 241 -33.25 -2.74 13.32
CA LYS A 241 -34.09 -3.29 12.28
C LYS A 241 -35.35 -3.80 12.98
N LYS A 242 -36.39 -2.96 13.03
CA LYS A 242 -37.75 -3.43 13.23
C LYS A 242 -37.99 -4.48 12.14
N GLY A 243 -37.89 -5.75 12.52
CA GLY A 243 -38.30 -6.87 11.68
C GLY A 243 -39.77 -6.68 11.34
N GLY A 244 -40.03 -6.23 10.12
CA GLY A 244 -41.35 -6.22 9.53
C GLY A 244 -41.56 -7.57 8.86
N ALA A 245 -42.54 -8.31 9.40
CA ALA A 245 -43.33 -9.42 8.84
C ALA A 245 -42.61 -10.49 8.00
#